data_AF-A0A396Q5Q4-F1
#
_entry.id   AF-A0A396Q5Q4-F1
#
_cell.length_a   1.000
_cell.length_b   1.000
_cell.length_c   1.000
_cell.angle_alpha   90.00
_cell.angle_beta   90.00
_cell.angle_gamma   90.00
#
_symmetry.space_group_name_H-M   'P 1'
#
loop_
_entity.id
_entity.type
_entity.pdbx_description
1 polymer ?
#
loop_
_entity_poly.entity_id
_entity_poly.type
_entity_poly.pdbx_seq_one_letter_code
_entity_poly.pdbx_strand_id
1 'polypeptide(L)'
;MNNTNQNSENVKNPKLVAALQEVLKHDDFLTRSHMAAALMEAHLLSPIQKQTILTEKKGPSTWIRFEEITNTQGDKYYLAFTDMDEYSKWNEDGSHDQALIMTMEDFGNILIRQVNDLKGFVINPYGENISISKQLLLSLLQQHETKMREKMGN
;
A
#
# COMPACT_ATOMS: atom_id res chain seq x y z
N MET A 1 4.87 -24.92 12.14
CA MET A 1 5.50 -23.87 11.32
C MET A 1 4.42 -23.02 10.64
N ASN A 2 4.45 -21.72 10.92
CA ASN A 2 3.95 -20.53 10.20
C ASN A 2 2.95 -20.69 9.02
N ASN A 3 1.66 -20.48 9.30
CA ASN A 3 0.60 -20.23 8.32
C ASN A 3 0.42 -18.73 8.03
N THR A 4 1.47 -18.00 7.63
CA THR A 4 1.33 -16.59 7.17
C THR A 4 1.81 -16.32 5.75
N ASN A 5 2.34 -17.32 5.04
CA ASN A 5 2.79 -17.19 3.64
C ASN A 5 1.74 -17.66 2.61
N GLN A 6 0.50 -17.92 3.03
CA GLN A 6 -0.54 -18.34 2.10
C GLN A 6 -1.15 -17.08 1.45
N ASN A 7 -0.55 -16.63 0.33
CA ASN A 7 -1.12 -15.85 -0.78
C ASN A 7 -0.42 -14.54 -1.21
N SER A 8 0.71 -14.11 -0.62
CA SER A 8 1.44 -12.93 -1.15
C SER A 8 2.01 -13.19 -2.55
N GLU A 9 2.49 -14.41 -2.81
CA GLU A 9 3.02 -14.83 -4.12
C GLU A 9 1.98 -14.80 -5.27
N ASN A 10 0.68 -14.85 -4.93
CA ASN A 10 -0.40 -14.81 -5.91
C ASN A 10 -0.94 -13.40 -6.16
N VAL A 11 -0.47 -12.39 -5.42
CA VAL A 11 -0.92 -11.01 -5.61
C VAL A 11 -0.31 -10.46 -6.90
N LYS A 12 -1.18 -10.12 -7.85
CA LYS A 12 -0.84 -9.39 -9.06
C LYS A 12 -1.93 -8.38 -9.37
N ASN A 13 -1.54 -7.14 -9.69
CA ASN A 13 -2.47 -6.08 -10.04
C ASN A 13 -2.24 -5.56 -11.47
N PRO A 14 -2.41 -6.39 -12.52
CA PRO A 14 -2.11 -5.99 -13.90
C PRO A 14 -2.96 -4.79 -14.37
N LYS A 15 -4.21 -4.68 -13.91
CA LYS A 15 -5.08 -3.52 -14.20
C LYS A 15 -4.52 -2.23 -13.60
N LEU A 16 -4.03 -2.29 -12.36
CA LEU A 16 -3.43 -1.14 -11.70
C LEU A 16 -2.14 -0.75 -12.40
N VAL A 17 -1.25 -1.71 -12.68
CA VAL A 17 0.02 -1.44 -13.40
C VAL A 17 -0.25 -0.78 -14.76
N ALA A 18 -1.22 -1.27 -15.52
CA ALA A 18 -1.62 -0.65 -16.78
C ALA A 18 -2.10 0.80 -16.59
N ALA A 19 -2.97 1.05 -15.60
CA ALA A 19 -3.48 2.39 -15.32
C ALA A 19 -2.39 3.35 -14.81
N LEU A 20 -1.46 2.86 -13.99
CA LEU A 20 -0.28 3.61 -13.54
C LEU A 20 0.60 4.02 -14.73
N GLN A 21 0.86 3.10 -15.66
CA GLN A 21 1.61 3.38 -16.88
C GLN A 21 0.90 4.36 -17.82
N GLU A 22 -0.44 4.33 -17.88
CA GLU A 22 -1.22 5.33 -18.63
C GLU A 22 -1.07 6.73 -18.03
N VAL A 23 -1.16 6.87 -16.70
CA VAL A 23 -0.93 8.16 -16.01
C VAL A 23 0.48 8.69 -16.25
N LEU A 24 1.50 7.82 -16.25
CA LEU A 24 2.88 8.21 -16.55
C LEU A 24 3.06 8.71 -17.99
N LYS A 25 2.25 8.23 -18.95
CA LYS A 25 2.29 8.64 -20.36
C LYS A 25 1.45 9.89 -20.63
N HIS A 26 0.23 9.91 -20.09
CA HIS A 26 -0.78 10.94 -20.30
C HIS A 26 -1.43 11.26 -18.96
N ASP A 27 -0.95 12.31 -18.30
CA ASP A 27 -1.48 12.73 -17.01
C ASP A 27 -2.71 13.65 -17.19
N ASP A 28 -3.88 13.04 -17.36
CA ASP A 28 -5.15 13.73 -17.55
C ASP A 28 -6.26 13.20 -16.62
N PHE A 29 -7.44 13.81 -16.69
CA PHE A 29 -8.56 13.44 -15.83
C PHE A 29 -9.01 11.98 -16.03
N LEU A 30 -9.00 11.48 -17.26
CA LEU A 30 -9.48 10.15 -17.59
C LEU A 30 -8.49 9.09 -17.07
N THR A 31 -7.20 9.26 -17.31
CA THR A 31 -6.16 8.32 -16.84
C THR A 31 -6.09 8.30 -15.31
N ARG A 32 -6.18 9.46 -14.65
CA ARG A 32 -6.27 9.54 -13.18
C ARG A 32 -7.52 8.86 -12.64
N SER A 33 -8.66 9.00 -13.32
CA SER A 33 -9.91 8.34 -12.93
C SER A 33 -9.80 6.80 -13.06
N HIS A 34 -9.19 6.30 -14.13
CA HIS A 34 -8.92 4.87 -14.30
C HIS A 34 -7.95 4.35 -13.25
N MET A 35 -6.86 5.07 -12.97
CA MET A 35 -5.92 4.74 -11.90
C MET A 35 -6.62 4.68 -10.55
N ALA A 36 -7.43 5.69 -10.22
CA ALA A 36 -8.20 5.72 -8.98
C ALA A 36 -9.13 4.50 -8.83
N ALA A 37 -9.86 4.14 -9.90
CA ALA A 37 -10.74 2.97 -9.88
C ALA A 37 -9.95 1.67 -9.71
N ALA A 38 -8.88 1.48 -10.48
CA ALA A 38 -8.03 0.30 -10.37
C ALA A 38 -7.36 0.18 -9.00
N LEU A 39 -6.98 1.32 -8.40
CA LEU A 39 -6.34 1.37 -7.09
C LEU A 39 -7.32 1.00 -5.98
N MET A 40 -8.59 1.41 -6.06
CA MET A 40 -9.63 1.03 -5.10
C MET A 40 -9.95 -0.48 -5.11
N GLU A 41 -9.78 -1.16 -6.24
CA GLU A 41 -9.98 -2.61 -6.38
C GLU A 41 -8.70 -3.43 -6.08
N ALA A 42 -7.55 -2.77 -5.98
CA ALA A 42 -6.25 -3.43 -5.87
C ALA A 42 -5.97 -3.95 -4.46
N HIS A 43 -5.19 -5.03 -4.44
CA HIS A 43 -4.61 -5.59 -3.21
C HIS A 43 -3.10 -5.45 -3.32
N LEU A 44 -2.50 -4.57 -2.54
CA LEU A 44 -1.07 -4.27 -2.60
C LEU A 44 -0.31 -5.05 -1.54
N LEU A 45 0.96 -5.35 -1.80
CA LEU A 45 1.85 -5.91 -0.81
C LEU A 45 2.56 -4.78 -0.08
N SER A 46 2.47 -4.75 1.25
CA SER A 46 3.24 -3.82 2.07
C SER A 46 4.24 -4.60 2.94
N PRO A 47 5.56 -4.36 2.80
CA PRO A 47 6.58 -4.99 3.62
C PRO A 47 6.40 -4.66 5.09
N ILE A 48 6.58 -5.67 5.94
CA ILE A 48 6.47 -5.53 7.39
C ILE A 48 7.62 -6.21 8.12
N GLN A 49 7.97 -5.66 9.28
CA GLN A 49 8.77 -6.31 10.30
C GLN A 49 7.87 -6.74 11.44
N LYS A 50 7.86 -8.04 11.74
CA LYS A 50 7.28 -8.55 12.98
C LYS A 50 8.35 -8.56 14.03
N GLN A 51 8.09 -7.91 15.16
CA GLN A 51 8.95 -8.03 16.31
C GLN A 51 8.14 -8.57 17.49
N THR A 52 8.63 -9.67 18.07
CA THR A 52 8.04 -10.28 19.25
C THR A 52 8.78 -9.78 20.47
N ILE A 53 8.09 -9.03 21.33
CA ILE A 53 8.64 -8.60 22.61
C ILE A 53 8.15 -9.58 23.67
N LEU A 54 9.09 -10.30 24.28
CA LEU A 54 8.85 -11.07 25.49
C LEU A 54 8.87 -10.12 26.67
N THR A 55 7.71 -9.87 27.26
CA THR A 55 7.63 -9.16 28.55
C THR A 55 7.41 -10.18 29.65
N GLU A 56 8.26 -10.15 30.69
CA GLU A 56 8.21 -11.11 31.81
C GLU A 56 6.84 -11.16 32.53
N LYS A 57 6.00 -10.13 32.37
CA LYS A 57 4.72 -10.00 33.08
C LYS A 57 3.45 -10.17 32.22
N LYS A 58 3.53 -10.14 30.89
CA LYS A 58 2.32 -10.14 30.01
C LYS A 58 2.36 -11.16 28.87
N GLY A 59 3.37 -12.02 28.81
CA GLY A 59 3.54 -12.95 27.69
C GLY A 59 4.07 -12.25 26.43
N PRO A 60 4.21 -13.00 25.31
CA PRO A 60 4.74 -12.46 24.06
C PRO A 60 3.74 -11.51 23.41
N SER A 61 4.15 -10.26 23.22
CA SER A 61 3.43 -9.27 22.41
C SER A 61 4.10 -9.15 21.05
N THR A 62 3.35 -9.37 19.97
CA THR A 62 3.86 -9.17 18.61
C THR A 62 3.42 -7.80 18.11
N TRP A 63 4.38 -6.97 17.71
CA TRP A 63 4.12 -5.71 17.03
C TRP A 63 4.56 -5.82 15.58
N ILE A 64 3.76 -5.20 14.71
CA ILE A 64 4.00 -5.12 13.27
C ILE A 64 4.43 -3.70 12.96
N ARG A 65 5.59 -3.55 12.34
CA ARG A 65 6.08 -2.28 11.82
C ARG A 65 6.07 -2.35 10.30
N PHE A 66 5.46 -1.37 9.65
CA PHE A 66 5.50 -1.23 8.19
C PHE A 66 6.81 -0.58 7.78
N GLU A 67 7.38 -1.02 6.67
CA GLU A 67 8.56 -0.39 6.12
C GLU A 67 8.20 0.90 5.39
N GLU A 68 9.10 1.88 5.52
CA GLU A 68 8.95 3.21 4.96
C GLU A 68 10.20 3.58 4.16
N ILE A 69 10.02 4.42 3.14
CA ILE A 69 11.10 5.03 2.39
C ILE A 69 11.05 6.55 2.57
N THR A 70 12.22 7.16 2.64
CA THR A 70 12.37 8.62 2.75
C THR A 70 12.81 9.17 1.40
N ASN A 71 12.12 10.17 0.88
CA ASN A 71 12.54 10.85 -0.35
C ASN A 71 13.70 11.84 -0.07
N THR A 72 14.23 12.47 -1.11
CA THR A 72 15.33 13.45 -0.99
C THR A 72 14.99 14.71 -0.18
N GLN A 73 13.69 14.99 0.03
CA GLN A 73 13.20 16.12 0.81
C GLN A 73 13.01 15.76 2.30
N GLY A 74 13.22 14.50 2.69
CA GLY A 74 12.98 14.02 4.05
C GLY A 74 11.55 13.58 4.31
N ASP A 75 10.67 13.58 3.30
CA ASP A 75 9.30 13.08 3.45
C ASP A 75 9.29 11.56 3.42
N LYS A 76 8.56 10.98 4.37
CA LYS A 76 8.42 9.52 4.51
C LYS A 76 7.15 9.01 3.85
N TYR A 77 7.26 7.82 3.25
CA TYR A 77 6.15 7.12 2.60
C TYR A 77 6.18 5.64 2.95
N TYR A 78 5.02 5.04 3.19
CA TYR A 78 4.94 3.59 3.25
C TYR A 78 5.19 2.95 1.89
N LEU A 79 5.73 1.74 1.91
CA LEU A 79 5.97 0.95 0.71
C LEU A 79 4.73 0.13 0.36
N ALA A 80 4.36 0.15 -0.92
CA ALA A 80 3.32 -0.68 -1.48
C ALA A 80 3.79 -1.25 -2.83
N PHE A 81 3.51 -2.52 -3.09
CA PHE A 81 3.92 -3.21 -4.29
C PHE A 81 2.74 -3.87 -4.99
N THR A 82 2.71 -3.83 -6.31
CA THR A 82 1.64 -4.44 -7.12
C THR A 82 1.74 -5.96 -7.19
N ASP A 83 2.91 -6.51 -6.91
CA ASP A 83 3.24 -7.92 -7.00
C ASP A 83 4.59 -8.21 -6.30
N MET A 84 4.94 -9.50 -6.21
CA MET A 84 6.21 -9.95 -5.61
C MET A 84 7.43 -9.61 -6.47
N ASP A 85 7.28 -9.38 -7.78
CA ASP A 85 8.41 -9.04 -8.65
C ASP A 85 8.90 -7.63 -8.30
N GLU A 86 7.99 -6.68 -8.14
CA GLU A 86 8.29 -5.32 -7.67
C GLU A 86 8.79 -5.28 -6.22
N TYR A 87 8.22 -6.12 -5.35
CA TYR A 87 8.72 -6.29 -3.97
C TYR A 87 10.19 -6.74 -3.96
N SER A 88 10.53 -7.72 -4.79
CA SER A 88 11.87 -8.31 -4.85
C SER A 88 12.93 -7.33 -5.36
N LYS A 89 12.54 -6.37 -6.21
CA LYS A 89 13.45 -5.29 -6.66
C LYS A 89 13.83 -4.33 -5.53
N TRP A 90 12.97 -4.13 -4.54
CA TRP A 90 13.32 -3.34 -3.36
C TRP A 90 14.13 -4.16 -2.35
N ASN A 91 13.77 -5.43 -2.19
CA ASN A 91 14.41 -6.38 -1.28
C ASN A 91 15.55 -7.17 -1.94
N GLU A 92 16.47 -6.49 -2.64
CA GLU A 92 17.58 -7.15 -3.35
C GLU A 92 18.51 -7.93 -2.41
N ASP A 93 18.64 -7.48 -1.16
CA ASP A 93 19.47 -8.13 -0.15
C ASP A 93 18.78 -9.31 0.55
N GLY A 94 17.50 -9.54 0.26
CA GLY A 94 16.70 -10.63 0.84
C GLY A 94 16.45 -10.49 2.34
N SER A 95 16.69 -9.32 2.94
CA SER A 95 16.58 -9.11 4.39
C SER A 95 15.13 -9.01 4.89
N HIS A 96 14.19 -8.74 3.99
CA HIS A 96 12.76 -8.63 4.28
C HIS A 96 12.00 -9.83 3.68
N ASP A 97 11.45 -10.70 4.52
CA ASP A 97 10.77 -11.93 4.07
C ASP A 97 9.24 -11.88 4.26
N GLN A 98 8.72 -10.75 4.72
CA GLN A 98 7.33 -10.61 5.14
C GLN A 98 6.65 -9.41 4.50
N ALA A 99 5.47 -9.66 3.94
CA ALA A 99 4.57 -8.66 3.41
C ALA A 99 3.13 -8.94 3.86
N LEU A 100 2.36 -7.89 4.06
CA LEU A 100 0.92 -7.97 4.24
C LEU A 100 0.21 -7.58 2.94
N ILE A 101 -0.88 -8.27 2.65
CA ILE A 101 -1.81 -7.86 1.61
C ILE A 101 -2.68 -6.75 2.20
N MET A 102 -2.68 -5.59 1.56
CA MET A 102 -3.35 -4.39 2.02
C MET A 102 -4.23 -3.79 0.93
N THR A 103 -5.42 -3.37 1.33
CA THR A 103 -6.32 -2.58 0.50
C THR A 103 -6.13 -1.08 0.75
N MET A 104 -6.75 -0.25 -0.08
CA MET A 104 -6.78 1.20 0.13
C MET A 104 -7.40 1.61 1.46
N GLU A 105 -8.41 0.89 1.93
CA GLU A 105 -9.03 1.14 3.23
C GLU A 105 -8.07 0.83 4.38
N ASP A 106 -7.24 -0.21 4.25
CA ASP A 106 -6.22 -0.55 5.24
C ASP A 106 -5.15 0.54 5.34
N PHE A 107 -4.64 1.01 4.20
CA PHE A 107 -3.71 2.15 4.17
C PHE A 107 -4.32 3.39 4.81
N GLY A 108 -5.60 3.69 4.51
CA GLY A 108 -6.33 4.78 5.12
C GLY A 108 -6.39 4.64 6.64
N ASN A 109 -6.81 3.48 7.13
CA ASN A 109 -6.90 3.21 8.56
C ASN A 109 -5.55 3.39 9.27
N ILE A 110 -4.44 2.92 8.69
CA ILE A 110 -3.12 3.00 9.33
C ILE A 110 -2.56 4.42 9.26
N LEU A 111 -2.66 5.08 8.11
CA LEU A 111 -2.15 6.44 7.91
C LEU A 111 -2.92 7.50 8.72
N ILE A 112 -4.21 7.24 9.02
CA ILE A 112 -5.07 8.13 9.82
C ILE A 112 -4.92 7.87 11.32
N ARG A 113 -4.89 6.59 11.75
CA ARG A 113 -4.94 6.24 13.18
C ARG A 113 -3.61 6.42 13.90
N GLN A 114 -2.49 6.31 13.19
CA GLN A 114 -1.18 6.52 13.79
C GLN A 114 -0.78 7.98 13.70
N VAL A 115 -0.38 8.57 14.83
CA VAL A 115 0.35 9.85 14.83
C VAL A 115 1.71 9.59 14.21
N ASN A 116 1.80 9.75 12.90
CA ASN A 116 3.02 9.55 12.12
C ASN A 116 3.28 10.74 11.19
N ASP A 117 4.54 10.94 10.85
CA ASP A 117 5.06 11.98 9.96
C ASP A 117 4.98 11.59 8.47
N LEU A 118 4.40 10.44 8.16
CA LEU A 118 4.26 9.94 6.80
C LEU A 118 3.39 10.87 5.96
N LYS A 119 3.77 11.08 4.70
CA LYS A 119 3.00 11.87 3.72
C LYS A 119 2.03 11.02 2.92
N GLY A 120 2.19 9.71 2.93
CA GLY A 120 1.34 8.76 2.19
C GLY A 120 2.06 7.43 1.98
N PHE A 121 1.84 6.82 0.83
CA PHE A 121 2.56 5.61 0.40
C PHE A 121 3.06 5.76 -1.03
N VAL A 122 4.05 4.95 -1.40
CA VAL A 122 4.61 4.88 -2.76
C VAL A 122 4.38 3.48 -3.31
N ILE A 123 3.88 3.43 -4.55
CA ILE A 123 3.66 2.20 -5.29
C ILE A 123 4.87 1.96 -6.18
N ASN A 124 5.45 0.77 -6.07
CA ASN A 124 6.57 0.28 -6.88
C ASN A 124 7.72 1.32 -7.00
N PRO A 125 8.42 1.68 -5.90
CA PRO A 125 9.45 2.73 -5.93
C PRO A 125 10.61 2.49 -6.90
N TYR A 126 10.85 1.23 -7.30
CA TYR A 126 11.87 0.83 -8.29
C TYR A 126 11.26 0.47 -9.65
N GLY A 127 9.96 0.69 -9.82
CA GLY A 127 9.19 0.48 -11.04
C GLY A 127 8.48 1.78 -11.45
N GLU A 128 7.14 1.80 -11.41
CA GLU A 128 6.34 2.98 -11.77
C GLU A 128 6.59 4.20 -10.87
N ASN A 129 6.99 3.98 -9.61
CA ASN A 129 7.33 5.00 -8.61
C ASN A 129 6.25 6.09 -8.46
N ILE A 130 5.01 5.67 -8.19
CA ILE A 130 3.88 6.59 -8.02
C ILE A 130 3.61 6.81 -6.53
N SER A 131 3.67 8.07 -6.10
CA SER A 131 3.33 8.45 -4.72
C SER A 131 1.87 8.85 -4.60
N ILE A 132 1.18 8.25 -3.61
CA ILE A 132 -0.19 8.58 -3.24
C ILE A 132 -0.15 9.30 -1.90
N SER A 133 -0.49 10.58 -1.89
CA SER A 133 -0.53 11.37 -0.66
C SER A 133 -1.71 10.96 0.24
N LYS A 134 -1.59 11.20 1.55
CA LYS A 134 -2.68 11.03 2.51
C LYS A 134 -3.95 11.77 2.07
N GLN A 135 -3.81 12.99 1.56
CA GLN A 135 -4.95 13.79 1.10
C GLN A 135 -5.64 13.13 -0.09
N LEU A 136 -4.88 12.67 -1.08
CA LEU A 136 -5.43 11.98 -2.25
C LEU A 136 -6.15 10.69 -1.82
N LEU A 137 -5.51 9.87 -0.98
CA LEU A 137 -6.10 8.66 -0.43
C LEU A 137 -7.45 8.92 0.25
N LEU A 138 -7.51 9.93 1.13
CA LEU A 138 -8.75 10.31 1.81
C LEU A 138 -9.84 10.74 0.83
N SER A 139 -9.49 11.55 -0.18
CA SER A 139 -10.44 11.96 -1.21
C SER A 139 -10.96 10.78 -2.02
N LEU A 140 -10.11 9.82 -2.36
CA LEU A 140 -10.51 8.61 -3.09
C LEU A 140 -11.44 7.72 -2.27
N LEU A 141 -11.13 7.50 -0.99
CA LEU A 141 -11.98 6.73 -0.07
C LEU A 141 -13.36 7.38 0.09
N GLN A 142 -13.40 8.70 0.28
CA GLN A 142 -14.66 9.43 0.39
C GLN A 142 -15.49 9.34 -0.89
N GLN A 143 -14.87 9.53 -2.06
CA GLN A 143 -15.55 9.40 -3.34
C GLN A 143 -16.09 7.98 -3.59
N HIS A 144 -15.31 6.96 -3.22
CA HIS A 144 -15.74 5.57 -3.31
C HIS A 144 -16.96 5.29 -2.43
N GLU A 145 -16.92 5.74 -1.17
CA GLU A 145 -18.03 5.58 -0.23
C GLU A 145 -19.31 6.28 -0.73
N THR A 146 -19.21 7.53 -1.23
CA THR A 146 -20.35 8.26 -1.80
C THR A 146 -20.97 7.50 -2.98
N LYS A 147 -20.14 7.04 -3.94
CA LYS A 147 -20.61 6.27 -5.11
C LYS A 147 -21.28 4.95 -4.70
N MET A 148 -20.77 4.28 -3.67
CA MET A 148 -21.36 3.03 -3.17
C MET A 148 -22.71 3.28 -2.49
N ARG A 149 -22.83 4.36 -1.70
CA ARG A 149 -24.12 4.77 -1.09
C ARG A 149 -25.18 5.12 -2.13
N GLU A 150 -24.80 5.86 -3.17
CA GLU A 150 -25.71 6.21 -4.27
C GLU A 150 -26.22 4.98 -5.03
N LYS A 151 -25.37 3.96 -5.23
CA LYS A 151 -25.78 2.70 -5.87
C LYS A 151 -26.68 1.82 -5.01
N MET A 152 -26.57 1.89 -3.68
CA MET A 152 -27.40 1.11 -2.76
C MET A 152 -28.71 1.79 -2.38
N GLY A 153 -28.81 3.11 -2.60
CA GLY A 153 -29.99 3.92 -2.32
C GLY A 153 -31.01 3.99 -3.44
N ASN A 154 -30.86 3.20 -4.51
CA ASN A 154 -31.71 3.20 -5.70
C ASN A 154 -32.29 1.81 -5.99
#